data_AF-A0A381UU66-F1
#
_entry.id   AF-A0A381UU66-F1
#
_cell.length_a   1.000
_cell.length_b   1.000
_cell.length_c   1.000
_cell.angle_alpha   90.00
_cell.angle_beta   90.00
_cell.angle_gamma   90.00
#
_symmetry.space_group_name_H-M   'P 1'
#
loop_
_entity.id
_entity.type
_entity.pdbx_description
1 polymer ?
#
loop_
_entity_poly.entity_id
_entity_poly.type
_entity_poly.pdbx_seq_one_letter_code
_entity_poly.pdbx_strand_id
1 'polypeptide(L)'
;MSDTSTPNEPLEMKCPCCSTKLVVDRINGDILHEERPKKAAVSWDQALSAGEAKQMAAEAMFKEGMDRENRADDILEKKFEEALKRADKSDIPPPRIFDLD
;
A
#
# COMPACT_ATOMS: atom_id res chain seq x y z
N MET A 1 -22.57 -48.38 5.71
CA MET A 1 -21.48 -47.46 6.12
C MET A 1 -21.96 -46.09 5.75
N SER A 2 -22.03 -45.21 6.74
CA SER A 2 -22.99 -44.12 6.84
C SER A 2 -22.75 -42.98 5.85
N ASP A 3 -23.63 -42.87 4.86
CA ASP A 3 -23.91 -41.61 4.18
C ASP A 3 -24.55 -40.65 5.19
N THR A 4 -23.76 -39.66 5.64
CA THR A 4 -24.31 -38.48 6.32
C THR A 4 -23.93 -37.26 5.50
N SER A 5 -24.73 -36.97 4.49
CA SER A 5 -24.73 -35.67 3.81
C SER A 5 -25.18 -34.60 4.80
N THR A 6 -24.25 -33.80 5.35
CA THR A 6 -24.61 -32.67 6.22
C THR A 6 -24.85 -31.41 5.38
N PRO A 7 -26.04 -30.78 5.47
CA PRO A 7 -26.40 -29.63 4.65
C PRO A 7 -25.66 -28.37 5.12
N ASN A 8 -24.90 -27.76 4.23
CA ASN A 8 -24.38 -26.37 4.26
C ASN A 8 -24.18 -25.69 5.63
N GLU A 9 -23.55 -26.38 6.59
CA GLU A 9 -23.26 -25.78 7.89
C GLU A 9 -21.96 -24.95 7.80
N PRO A 10 -21.97 -23.70 8.31
CA PRO A 10 -20.79 -22.86 8.30
C PRO A 10 -19.60 -23.51 9.04
N LEU A 11 -18.39 -23.30 8.53
CA LEU A 11 -17.15 -23.71 9.16
C LEU A 11 -16.68 -22.65 10.16
N GLU A 12 -16.53 -23.04 11.41
CA GLU A 12 -15.85 -22.20 12.41
C GLU A 12 -14.35 -22.47 12.40
N MET A 13 -13.55 -21.41 12.22
CA MET A 13 -12.08 -21.49 12.26
C MET A 13 -11.46 -20.24 12.89
N LYS A 14 -10.16 -20.29 13.20
CA LYS A 14 -9.40 -19.16 13.75
C LYS A 14 -8.40 -18.63 12.73
N CYS A 15 -8.29 -17.30 12.55
CA CYS A 15 -7.23 -16.73 11.70
C CYS A 15 -5.86 -17.06 12.32
N PRO A 16 -4.91 -17.65 11.57
CA PRO A 16 -3.54 -17.83 12.05
C PRO A 16 -2.81 -16.51 12.29
N CYS A 17 -3.28 -15.42 11.68
CA CYS A 17 -2.68 -14.09 11.75
C CYS A 17 -2.97 -13.34 13.07
N CYS A 18 -4.20 -13.44 13.57
CA CYS A 18 -4.70 -12.58 14.65
C CYS A 18 -5.63 -13.31 15.62
N SER A 19 -5.81 -14.62 15.47
CA SER A 19 -6.69 -15.46 16.29
C SER A 19 -8.17 -15.06 16.31
N THR A 20 -8.61 -14.23 15.37
CA THR A 20 -10.03 -13.93 15.12
C THR A 20 -10.81 -15.20 14.84
N LYS A 21 -11.97 -15.37 15.50
CA LYS A 21 -12.90 -16.44 15.14
C LYS A 21 -13.65 -16.03 13.88
N LEU A 22 -13.62 -16.90 12.88
CA LEU A 22 -14.26 -16.72 11.59
C LEU A 22 -15.30 -17.83 11.42
N VAL A 23 -16.51 -17.42 11.04
CA VAL A 23 -17.55 -18.33 10.56
C VAL A 23 -17.57 -18.20 9.04
N VAL A 24 -17.21 -19.26 8.33
CA VAL A 24 -16.93 -19.26 6.89
C VAL A 24 -17.91 -20.19 6.18
N ASP A 25 -18.46 -19.77 5.04
CA ASP A 25 -19.24 -20.64 4.16
C ASP A 25 -18.34 -21.69 3.50
N ARG A 26 -18.75 -22.97 3.54
CA ARG A 26 -17.91 -24.08 3.09
C ARG A 26 -17.84 -24.24 1.56
N ILE A 27 -18.76 -23.63 0.82
CA ILE A 27 -18.89 -23.81 -0.63
C ILE A 27 -18.06 -22.76 -1.35
N ASN A 28 -18.19 -21.49 -0.97
CA ASN A 28 -17.53 -20.36 -1.63
C ASN A 28 -16.37 -19.75 -0.83
N GLY A 29 -16.27 -20.03 0.47
CA GLY A 29 -15.23 -19.48 1.34
C GLY A 29 -15.50 -18.07 1.86
N ASP A 30 -16.73 -17.56 1.72
CA ASP A 30 -17.10 -16.24 2.21
C ASP A 30 -17.14 -16.20 3.75
N ILE A 31 -16.73 -15.06 4.34
CA ILE A 31 -16.80 -14.85 5.79
C ILE A 31 -18.22 -14.38 6.14
N LEU A 32 -18.99 -15.25 6.79
CA LEU A 32 -20.35 -14.96 7.26
C LEU A 32 -20.35 -14.17 8.58
N HIS A 33 -19.38 -14.44 9.47
CA HIS A 33 -19.24 -13.72 10.73
C HIS A 33 -17.78 -13.63 11.16
N GLU A 34 -17.42 -12.50 11.77
CA GLU A 34 -16.09 -12.21 12.29
C GLU A 34 -16.19 -11.76 13.76
N GLU A 35 -15.66 -12.56 14.68
CA GLU A 35 -15.51 -12.18 16.09
C GLU A 35 -14.02 -11.92 16.39
N ARG A 36 -13.64 -10.63 16.32
CA ARG A 36 -12.27 -10.21 16.63
C ARG A 36 -12.00 -10.29 18.14
N PRO A 37 -10.86 -10.84 18.58
CA PRO A 37 -10.47 -10.77 19.97
C PRO A 37 -10.41 -9.30 20.40
N LYS A 38 -11.06 -8.98 21.52
CA LYS A 38 -10.94 -7.65 22.12
C LYS A 38 -9.47 -7.43 22.45
N LYS A 39 -8.85 -6.44 21.81
CA LYS A 39 -7.49 -6.02 22.18
C LYS A 39 -7.52 -5.64 23.66
N ALA A 40 -6.50 -6.07 24.41
CA ALA A 40 -6.36 -5.67 25.80
C ALA A 40 -6.46 -4.15 25.90
N ALA A 41 -7.17 -3.65 26.92
CA ALA A 41 -7.26 -2.22 27.16
C ALA A 41 -5.83 -1.69 27.36
N VAL A 42 -5.40 -0.84 26.42
CA VAL A 42 -4.08 -0.21 26.45
C VAL A 42 -4.11 0.87 27.53
N SER A 43 -3.05 0.99 28.33
CA SER A 43 -2.98 2.08 29.31
C SER A 43 -2.91 3.44 28.59
N TRP A 44 -3.30 4.51 29.27
CA TRP A 44 -3.28 5.85 28.67
C TRP A 44 -1.87 6.28 28.25
N ASP A 45 -0.86 5.98 29.06
CA ASP A 45 0.55 6.24 28.74
C ASP A 45 1.02 5.47 27.49
N GLN A 46 0.61 4.20 27.35
CA GLN A 46 0.93 3.41 26.16
C GLN A 46 0.24 3.97 24.90
N ALA A 47 -0.98 4.48 25.03
CA ALA A 47 -1.68 5.11 23.92
C ALA A 47 -1.00 6.42 23.47
N LEU A 48 -0.53 7.24 24.42
CA LEU A 48 0.24 8.45 24.14
C LEU A 48 1.55 8.13 23.42
N SER A 49 2.35 7.22 23.97
CA SER A 49 3.63 6.81 23.37
C SER A 49 3.44 6.22 21.96
N ALA A 50 2.38 5.42 21.75
CA ALA A 50 2.05 4.92 20.43
C ALA A 50 1.62 6.03 19.45
N GLY A 51 1.00 7.10 19.94
CA GLY A 51 0.67 8.30 19.15
C GLY A 51 1.93 9.04 18.71
N GLU A 52 2.85 9.33 19.64
CA GLU A 52 4.12 9.99 19.36
C GLU A 52 4.97 9.18 18.36
N ALA A 53 5.07 7.87 18.56
CA ALA A 53 5.81 6.99 17.65
C ALA A 53 5.23 7.01 16.23
N LYS A 54 3.90 7.07 16.08
CA LYS A 54 3.24 7.19 14.78
C LYS A 54 3.51 8.54 14.13
N GLN A 55 3.50 9.63 14.90
CA GLN A 55 3.82 10.95 14.40
C GLN A 55 5.25 10.99 13.87
N MET A 56 6.22 10.51 14.66
CA MET A 56 7.62 10.45 14.23
C MET A 56 7.81 9.62 12.95
N ALA A 57 7.14 8.47 12.85
CA ALA A 57 7.19 7.63 11.66
C ALA A 57 6.59 8.33 10.43
N ALA A 58 5.46 9.03 10.59
CA ALA A 58 4.83 9.79 9.52
C ALA A 58 5.71 10.94 9.03
N GLU A 59 6.31 11.69 9.95
CA GLU A 59 7.24 12.79 9.62
C GLU A 59 8.48 12.28 8.88
N ALA A 60 9.03 11.13 9.29
CA ALA A 60 10.16 10.50 8.60
C ALA A 60 9.82 10.11 7.16
N MET A 61 8.67 9.45 6.95
CA MET A 61 8.20 9.07 5.60
C MET A 61 7.94 10.29 4.72
N PHE A 62 7.33 11.33 5.30
CA PHE A 62 7.07 12.58 4.58
C PHE A 62 8.36 13.26 4.14
N LYS A 63 9.35 13.36 5.04
CA LYS A 63 10.66 13.93 4.73
C LYS A 63 11.37 13.16 3.62
N GLU A 64 11.38 11.84 3.68
CA GLU A 64 11.96 11.00 2.62
C GLU A 64 11.25 11.22 1.27
N GLY A 65 9.92 11.33 1.29
CA GLY A 65 9.13 11.66 0.11
C GLY A 65 9.51 13.01 -0.50
N MET A 66 9.61 14.04 0.34
CA MET A 66 9.99 15.38 -0.07
C MET A 66 11.42 15.43 -0.65
N ASP A 67 12.37 14.75 0.00
CA ASP A 67 13.75 14.66 -0.47
C ASP A 67 13.83 13.95 -1.84
N ARG A 68 12.97 12.95 -2.08
CA ARG A 68 12.89 12.25 -3.36
C ARG A 68 12.35 13.15 -4.46
N GLU A 69 11.32 13.94 -4.18
CA GLU A 69 10.73 14.88 -5.14
C GLU A 69 11.73 15.96 -5.54
N ASN A 70 12.37 16.62 -4.56
CA ASN A 70 13.39 17.64 -4.83
C ASN A 70 14.55 17.10 -5.69
N ARG A 71 14.99 15.86 -5.45
CA ARG A 71 16.02 15.22 -6.28
C ARG A 71 15.53 14.91 -7.69
N ALA A 72 14.27 14.55 -7.85
CA ALA A 72 13.68 14.28 -9.15
C ALA A 72 13.65 15.58 -9.98
N ASP A 73 13.25 16.69 -9.37
CA ASP A 73 13.25 18.02 -9.99
C ASP A 73 14.66 18.44 -10.42
N ASP A 74 15.65 18.32 -9.53
CA ASP A 74 17.06 18.63 -9.85
C ASP A 74 17.60 17.82 -11.03
N ILE A 75 17.23 16.54 -11.12
CA ILE A 75 17.65 15.66 -12.22
C ILE A 75 16.92 16.04 -13.51
N LEU A 76 15.64 16.38 -13.43
CA LEU A 76 14.85 16.77 -14.59
C LEU A 76 15.39 18.07 -15.20
N GLU A 77 15.72 19.05 -14.37
CA GLU A 77 16.32 20.32 -14.82
C GLU A 77 17.65 20.08 -15.54
N LYS A 78 18.56 19.28 -14.95
CA LYS A 78 19.85 18.94 -15.58
C LYS A 78 19.66 18.21 -16.92
N LYS A 79 18.69 17.30 -16.99
CA LYS A 79 18.36 16.60 -18.24
C LYS A 79 17.82 17.56 -19.29
N PHE A 80 16.99 18.51 -18.88
CA PHE A 80 16.43 19.53 -19.75
C PHE A 80 17.53 20.45 -20.31
N GLU A 81 18.42 20.96 -19.46
CA GLU A 81 19.57 21.76 -19.88
C GLU A 81 20.48 21.01 -20.88
N GLU A 82 20.79 19.74 -20.62
CA GLU A 82 21.62 18.93 -21.53
C GLU A 82 20.89 18.63 -22.85
N ALA A 83 19.58 18.39 -22.82
CA ALA A 83 18.77 18.22 -24.02
C ALA A 83 18.75 19.50 -24.87
N LEU A 84 18.62 20.69 -24.25
CA LEU A 84 18.69 21.97 -24.93
C LEU A 84 20.05 22.19 -25.59
N LYS A 85 21.15 22.01 -24.84
CA LYS A 85 22.52 22.11 -25.41
C LYS A 85 22.75 21.15 -26.57
N ARG A 86 22.11 19.98 -26.55
CA ARG A 86 22.19 18.99 -27.63
C ARG A 86 21.37 19.40 -28.84
N ALA A 87 20.19 19.97 -28.64
CA ALA A 87 19.34 20.49 -29.71
C ALA A 87 20.00 21.68 -30.42
N ASP A 88 20.60 22.62 -29.66
CA ASP A 88 21.34 23.76 -30.22
C ASP A 88 22.53 23.34 -31.10
N LYS A 89 23.12 22.17 -30.80
CA LYS A 89 24.24 21.59 -31.56
C LYS A 89 23.79 20.68 -32.70
N SER A 90 22.49 20.41 -32.85
CA SER A 90 21.97 19.53 -33.89
C SER A 90 21.47 20.33 -35.10
N ASP A 91 22.00 20.03 -36.28
CA ASP A 91 21.50 20.59 -37.55
C ASP A 91 20.20 19.90 -38.03
N ILE A 92 19.68 18.95 -37.27
CA ILE A 92 18.47 18.20 -37.61
C ILE A 92 17.28 18.96 -37.01
N PRO A 93 16.35 19.48 -37.83
CA PRO A 93 15.17 20.18 -37.32
C PRO A 93 14.33 19.22 -36.46
N PRO A 94 13.73 19.72 -35.36
CA PRO A 94 12.90 18.90 -34.49
C PRO A 94 11.75 18.26 -35.30
N PRO A 95 11.40 16.99 -35.00
CA PRO A 95 10.37 16.27 -35.74
C PRO A 95 9.04 17.02 -35.63
N ARG A 96 8.31 17.12 -36.75
CA ARG A 96 6.99 17.75 -36.73
C ARG A 96 6.01 16.81 -36.06
N ILE A 97 5.00 17.37 -35.39
CA ILE A 97 4.00 16.61 -34.63
C ILE A 97 3.28 15.59 -35.53
N PHE A 98 3.13 15.90 -36.82
CA PHE A 98 2.53 15.03 -37.85
C PHE A 98 3.41 13.86 -38.31
N ASP A 99 4.70 13.86 -37.94
CA ASP A 99 5.65 12.77 -38.27
C ASP A 99 5.78 11.76 -37.10
N LEU A 100 5.02 11.94 -36.01
CA LEU A 100 5.03 11.10 -34.80
C LEU A 100 3.92 10.03 -34.79
N ASP A 101 3.35 9.71 -35.96
CA ASP A 101 2.35 8.64 -36.18
C ASP A 101 2.97 7.24 -36.19
#